data_AF-A0A511Y7S1-F1
#
_entry.id   AF-A0A511Y7S1-F1
#
_cell.length_a   1.000
_cell.length_b   1.000
_cell.length_c   1.000
_cell.angle_alpha   90.00
_cell.angle_beta   90.00
_cell.angle_gamma   90.00
#
_symmetry.space_group_name_H-M   'P 1'
#
loop_
_entity.id
_entity.type
_entity.pdbx_description
1 polymer ?
#
loop_
_entity_poly.entity_id
_entity_poly.type
_entity_poly.pdbx_seq_one_letter_code
_entity_poly.pdbx_strand_id
1 'polypeptide(L)'
;MAVAIILLVVSILAFVSKQYELFSTSLSISSEGVSFYLKQFSKFYGLIGATITLIVAYYGIERLKAAERANYDKVKLDRYADWRLVTDIRIDLIKDENPLFRREFYKIRYQLFEVLYPDFSISDQAHLTLLFNKYFKNDIVSFENNNKNQQRMGGIYRSSTHHYFGEDLLFVFLGSLSGKNYDTVNEDFLQLYIDNLSSERLVNAETYLIVQERYFGREF
;
A
#
# COMPACT_ATOMS: atom_id res chain seq x y z
N MET A 1 29.53 -8.66 -5.58
CA MET A 1 29.62 -9.30 -6.92
C MET A 1 31.01 -9.16 -7.56
N ALA A 2 31.64 -7.97 -7.55
CA ALA A 2 32.97 -7.76 -8.14
C ALA A 2 34.06 -8.75 -7.65
N VAL A 3 34.14 -9.02 -6.34
CA VAL A 3 35.08 -10.00 -5.77
C VAL A 3 34.82 -11.43 -6.26
N ALA A 4 33.55 -11.80 -6.44
CA ALA A 4 33.16 -13.12 -6.97
C ALA A 4 33.59 -13.27 -8.43
N ILE A 5 33.40 -12.22 -9.23
CA ILE A 5 33.81 -12.17 -10.64
C ILE A 5 35.33 -12.26 -10.75
N ILE A 6 36.07 -11.52 -9.93
CA ILE A 6 37.54 -11.58 -9.90
C ILE A 6 38.01 -12.99 -9.52
N LEU A 7 37.45 -13.60 -8.48
CA LEU A 7 37.79 -14.96 -8.07
C LEU A 7 37.45 -16.01 -9.14
N LEU A 8 36.32 -15.86 -9.83
CA LEU A 8 35.93 -16.71 -10.95
C LEU A 8 36.91 -16.57 -12.12
N VAL A 9 37.27 -15.34 -12.50
CA VAL A 9 38.26 -15.06 -13.54
C VAL A 9 39.63 -15.64 -13.18
N VAL A 10 40.10 -15.43 -11.95
CA VAL A 10 41.38 -15.98 -11.47
C VAL A 10 41.34 -17.51 -11.41
N SER A 11 40.20 -18.12 -11.05
CA SER A 11 40.01 -19.58 -11.07
C SER A 11 40.05 -20.14 -12.49
N ILE A 12 39.40 -19.46 -13.45
CA ILE A 12 39.43 -19.84 -14.87
C ILE A 12 40.85 -19.70 -15.43
N LEU A 13 41.54 -18.60 -15.14
CA LEU A 13 42.93 -18.39 -15.58
C LEU A 13 43.88 -19.45 -15.01
N ALA A 14 43.75 -19.78 -13.73
CA ALA A 14 44.53 -20.84 -13.09
C ALA A 14 44.24 -22.21 -13.73
N PHE A 15 42.97 -22.49 -14.03
CA PHE A 15 42.57 -23.72 -14.72
C PHE A 15 43.18 -23.80 -16.12
N VAL A 16 42.99 -22.77 -16.95
CA VAL A 16 43.52 -22.71 -18.33
C VAL A 16 45.06 -22.79 -18.34
N SER A 17 45.73 -22.08 -17.44
CA SER A 17 47.18 -22.11 -17.30
C SER A 17 47.68 -23.52 -16.98
N LYS A 18 47.04 -24.24 -16.05
CA LYS A 18 47.41 -25.63 -15.78
C LYS A 18 47.04 -26.61 -16.88
N GLN A 19 45.94 -26.42 -17.59
CA GLN A 19 45.66 -27.23 -18.78
C GLN A 19 46.77 -27.06 -19.83
N TYR A 20 47.24 -25.84 -20.05
CA TYR A 20 48.31 -25.57 -21.01
C TYR A 20 49.62 -26.29 -20.63
N GLU A 21 50.00 -26.25 -19.36
CA GLU A 21 51.18 -26.96 -18.84
C GLU A 21 51.01 -28.50 -18.85
N LEU A 22 49.80 -29.00 -18.70
CA LEU A 22 49.49 -30.43 -18.79
C LEU A 22 49.45 -30.94 -20.23
N PHE A 23 49.05 -30.11 -21.19
CA PHE A 23 49.07 -30.47 -22.62
C PHE A 23 50.49 -30.63 -23.17
N SER A 24 51.48 -29.97 -22.57
CA SER A 24 52.90 -30.15 -22.93
C SER A 24 53.55 -31.36 -22.26
N THR A 25 52.82 -32.11 -21.44
CA THR A 25 53.27 -33.37 -20.83
C THR A 25 52.47 -34.55 -21.39
N SER A 26 53.11 -35.72 -21.57
CA SER A 26 52.44 -36.91 -22.09
C SER A 26 51.53 -37.54 -21.03
N LEU A 27 50.29 -37.04 -20.94
CA LEU A 27 49.24 -37.61 -20.11
C LEU A 27 48.80 -38.99 -20.64
N SER A 28 48.90 -40.02 -19.80
CA SER A 28 48.31 -41.33 -20.11
C SER A 28 46.86 -41.39 -19.62
N ILE A 29 45.98 -42.03 -20.39
CA ILE A 29 44.58 -42.30 -19.97
C ILE A 29 44.58 -43.61 -19.17
N SER A 30 45.30 -43.59 -18.04
CA SER A 30 45.33 -44.69 -17.07
C SER A 30 44.86 -44.19 -15.70
N SER A 31 44.55 -45.10 -14.78
CA SER A 31 44.23 -44.76 -13.38
C SER A 31 45.28 -43.82 -12.76
N GLU A 32 46.56 -44.10 -13.01
CA GLU A 32 47.67 -43.29 -12.51
C GLU A 32 47.76 -41.92 -13.22
N GLY A 33 47.48 -41.87 -14.52
CA GLY A 33 47.42 -40.62 -15.28
C GLY A 33 46.29 -39.69 -14.82
N VAL A 34 45.10 -40.24 -14.49
CA VAL A 34 43.97 -39.47 -13.92
C VAL A 34 44.30 -38.99 -12.51
N SER A 35 44.94 -39.82 -11.68
CA SER A 35 45.36 -39.43 -10.33
C SER A 35 46.42 -38.32 -10.36
N PHE A 36 47.40 -38.43 -11.27
CA PHE A 36 48.41 -37.39 -11.52
C PHE A 36 47.76 -36.08 -11.98
N TYR A 37 46.84 -36.14 -12.93
CA TYR A 37 46.08 -35.00 -13.42
C TYR A 37 45.34 -34.27 -12.28
N LEU A 38 44.59 -35.00 -11.46
CA LEU A 38 43.87 -34.43 -10.31
C LEU A 38 44.83 -33.82 -9.27
N LYS A 39 46.00 -34.45 -9.04
CA LYS A 39 47.03 -33.91 -8.15
C LYS A 39 47.59 -32.57 -8.61
N GLN A 40 47.66 -32.29 -9.91
CA GLN A 40 48.14 -30.99 -10.39
C GLN A 40 47.21 -29.83 -10.03
N PHE A 41 45.91 -30.10 -9.89
CA PHE A 41 44.92 -29.12 -9.45
C PHE A 41 44.86 -28.95 -7.93
N SER A 42 45.55 -29.79 -7.15
CA SER A 42 45.48 -29.73 -5.69
C SER A 42 45.97 -28.41 -5.10
N LYS A 43 46.91 -27.74 -5.78
CA LYS A 43 47.42 -26.42 -5.41
C LYS A 43 46.36 -25.31 -5.54
N PHE A 44 45.30 -25.54 -6.30
CA PHE A 44 44.24 -24.57 -6.55
C PHE A 44 42.93 -24.90 -5.81
N TYR A 45 42.89 -25.96 -4.99
CA TYR A 45 41.68 -26.32 -4.24
C TYR A 45 41.15 -25.21 -3.35
N GLY A 46 42.04 -24.46 -2.69
CA GLY A 46 41.63 -23.31 -1.87
C GLY A 46 40.97 -22.20 -2.71
N LEU A 47 41.52 -21.90 -3.89
CA LEU A 47 40.98 -20.90 -4.81
C LEU A 47 39.62 -21.33 -5.36
N ILE A 48 39.52 -22.56 -5.89
CA ILE A 48 38.28 -23.11 -6.44
C ILE A 48 37.21 -23.23 -5.35
N GLY A 49 37.57 -23.72 -4.17
CA GLY A 49 36.69 -23.83 -3.01
C GLY A 49 36.18 -22.47 -2.54
N ALA A 50 37.04 -21.45 -2.45
CA ALA A 50 36.64 -20.09 -2.12
C ALA A 50 35.69 -19.49 -3.15
N THR A 51 35.96 -19.70 -4.44
CA THR A 51 35.10 -19.24 -5.55
C THR A 51 33.71 -19.86 -5.48
N ILE A 52 33.61 -21.18 -5.33
CA ILE A 52 32.32 -21.89 -5.20
C ILE A 52 31.58 -21.40 -3.96
N THR A 53 32.26 -21.33 -2.81
CA THR A 53 31.65 -20.90 -1.54
C THR A 53 31.09 -19.49 -1.64
N LEU A 54 31.83 -18.57 -2.25
CA LEU A 54 31.40 -17.17 -2.38
C LEU A 54 30.22 -17.02 -3.35
N ILE A 55 30.20 -17.77 -4.45
CA ILE A 55 29.07 -17.78 -5.40
C ILE A 55 27.82 -18.36 -4.74
N VAL A 56 27.94 -19.50 -4.05
CA VAL A 56 26.83 -20.12 -3.32
C VAL A 56 26.31 -19.19 -2.24
N ALA A 57 27.19 -18.56 -1.46
CA ALA A 57 26.80 -17.58 -0.45
C ALA A 57 26.07 -16.39 -1.07
N TYR A 58 26.55 -15.85 -2.20
CA TYR A 58 25.90 -14.73 -2.89
C TYR A 58 24.47 -15.08 -3.32
N TYR A 59 24.27 -16.20 -4.02
CA TYR A 59 22.93 -16.63 -4.43
C TYR A 59 22.04 -17.00 -3.24
N GLY A 60 22.62 -17.54 -2.18
CA GLY A 60 21.92 -17.77 -0.91
C GLY A 60 21.36 -16.47 -0.32
N ILE A 61 22.18 -15.41 -0.27
CA ILE A 61 21.76 -14.08 0.21
C ILE A 61 20.69 -13.47 -0.71
N GLU A 62 20.86 -13.53 -2.02
CA GLU A 62 19.86 -12.99 -2.96
C GLU A 62 18.52 -13.73 -2.85
N ARG A 63 18.55 -15.06 -2.64
CA ARG A 63 17.34 -15.84 -2.38
C ARG A 63 16.67 -15.44 -1.07
N LEU A 64 17.44 -15.19 -0.01
CA LEU A 64 16.91 -14.70 1.26
C LEU A 64 16.24 -13.33 1.11
N LYS A 65 16.87 -12.38 0.40
CA LYS A 65 16.27 -11.07 0.09
C LYS A 65 14.98 -11.21 -0.72
N ALA A 66 14.96 -12.11 -1.70
CA ALA A 66 13.77 -12.37 -2.50
C ALA A 66 12.64 -12.95 -1.64
N ALA A 67 12.95 -13.87 -0.73
CA ALA A 67 11.98 -14.44 0.21
C ALA A 67 11.47 -13.39 1.21
N GLU A 68 12.34 -12.51 1.72
CA GLU A 68 11.97 -11.41 2.60
C GLU A 68 11.01 -10.43 1.94
N ARG A 69 11.31 -10.01 0.69
CA ARG A 69 10.42 -9.15 -0.11
C ARG A 69 9.08 -9.83 -0.36
N ALA A 70 9.09 -11.09 -0.78
CA ALA A 70 7.86 -11.85 -1.02
C ALA A 70 7.01 -11.97 0.26
N ASN A 71 7.65 -12.11 1.42
CA ASN A 71 6.94 -12.14 2.70
C ASN A 71 6.34 -10.77 3.05
N TYR A 72 7.09 -9.69 2.86
CA TYR A 72 6.61 -8.33 3.07
C TYR A 72 5.41 -8.02 2.16
N ASP A 73 5.50 -8.35 0.87
CA ASP A 73 4.43 -8.14 -0.11
C ASP A 73 3.20 -8.98 0.24
N LYS A 74 3.39 -10.21 0.70
CA LYS A 74 2.29 -11.07 1.16
C LYS A 74 1.60 -10.45 2.39
N VAL A 75 2.35 -10.03 3.40
CA VAL A 75 1.79 -9.37 4.59
C VAL A 75 1.02 -8.12 4.19
N LYS A 76 1.56 -7.32 3.28
CA LYS A 76 0.88 -6.11 2.79
C LYS A 76 -0.43 -6.45 2.06
N LEU A 77 -0.45 -7.47 1.22
CA LEU A 77 -1.66 -7.92 0.52
C LEU A 77 -2.73 -8.45 1.48
N ASP A 78 -2.33 -9.23 2.48
CA ASP A 78 -3.23 -9.73 3.53
C ASP A 78 -3.83 -8.55 4.31
N ARG A 79 -3.00 -7.57 4.70
CA ARG A 79 -3.45 -6.35 5.38
C ARG A 79 -4.37 -5.50 4.51
N TYR A 80 -4.13 -5.44 3.19
CA TYR A 80 -5.05 -4.77 2.26
C TYR A 80 -6.40 -5.48 2.19
N ALA A 81 -6.41 -6.80 2.15
CA ALA A 81 -7.64 -7.58 2.12
C ALA A 81 -8.49 -7.33 3.38
N ASP A 82 -7.86 -7.35 4.56
CA ASP A 82 -8.53 -7.07 5.83
C ASP A 82 -9.09 -5.64 5.89
N TRP A 83 -8.25 -4.65 5.59
CA TRP A 83 -8.66 -3.24 5.59
C TRP A 83 -9.78 -2.99 4.58
N ARG A 84 -9.66 -3.57 3.38
CA ARG A 84 -10.70 -3.49 2.34
C ARG A 84 -12.01 -4.10 2.83
N LEU A 85 -11.98 -5.25 3.50
CA LEU A 85 -13.19 -5.89 4.01
C LEU A 85 -13.94 -4.99 4.99
N VAL A 86 -13.23 -4.41 5.96
CA VAL A 86 -13.81 -3.46 6.93
C VAL A 86 -14.39 -2.24 6.21
N THR A 87 -13.64 -1.69 5.25
CA THR A 87 -14.06 -0.51 4.49
C THR A 87 -15.30 -0.80 3.62
N ASP A 88 -15.32 -1.94 2.93
CA ASP A 88 -16.42 -2.35 2.05
C ASP A 88 -17.71 -2.58 2.84
N ILE A 89 -17.64 -3.17 4.04
CA ILE A 89 -18.80 -3.32 4.94
C ILE A 89 -19.37 -1.95 5.31
N ARG A 90 -18.52 -0.99 5.68
CA ARG A 90 -18.96 0.36 6.05
C ARG A 90 -19.59 1.10 4.87
N ILE A 91 -19.00 1.00 3.69
CA ILE A 91 -19.57 1.54 2.45
C ILE A 91 -20.94 0.92 2.17
N ASP A 92 -21.08 -0.39 2.34
CA ASP A 92 -22.34 -1.09 2.09
C ASP A 92 -23.47 -0.65 3.04
N LEU A 93 -23.16 -0.15 4.24
CA LEU A 93 -24.15 0.42 5.17
C LEU A 93 -24.71 1.78 4.72
N ILE A 94 -23.94 2.55 3.96
CA ILE A 94 -24.30 3.93 3.58
C ILE A 94 -24.54 4.12 2.07
N LYS A 95 -24.26 3.10 1.24
CA LYS A 95 -24.35 3.19 -0.23
C LYS A 95 -25.75 3.59 -0.72
N ASP A 96 -26.77 3.24 0.05
CA ASP A 96 -28.14 3.57 -0.31
C ASP A 96 -28.41 5.05 -0.11
N GLU A 97 -27.76 5.72 0.85
CA GLU A 97 -27.90 7.16 1.07
C GLU A 97 -27.17 7.97 -0.02
N ASN A 98 -26.07 7.44 -0.56
CA ASN A 98 -25.29 8.08 -1.62
C ASN A 98 -24.77 7.06 -2.66
N PRO A 99 -25.49 6.86 -3.77
CA PRO A 99 -25.11 5.88 -4.79
C PRO A 99 -23.77 6.18 -5.49
N LEU A 100 -23.37 7.46 -5.54
CA LEU A 100 -22.13 7.88 -6.21
C LEU A 100 -20.90 7.58 -5.35
N PHE A 101 -21.04 7.64 -4.02
CA PHE A 101 -19.94 7.52 -3.08
C PHE A 101 -19.13 6.23 -3.27
N ARG A 102 -19.80 5.08 -3.36
CA ARG A 102 -19.12 3.78 -3.52
C ARG A 102 -18.18 3.77 -4.73
N ARG A 103 -18.62 4.33 -5.86
CA ARG A 103 -17.84 4.35 -7.09
C ARG A 103 -16.59 5.22 -6.94
N GLU A 104 -16.74 6.42 -6.39
CA GLU A 104 -15.61 7.34 -6.22
C GLU A 104 -14.62 6.84 -5.17
N PHE A 105 -15.11 6.31 -4.05
CA PHE A 105 -14.24 5.75 -3.02
C PHE A 105 -13.41 4.56 -3.56
N TYR A 106 -14.01 3.71 -4.40
CA TYR A 106 -13.30 2.57 -5.00
C TYR A 106 -12.13 2.99 -5.91
N LYS A 107 -12.19 4.17 -6.53
CA LYS A 107 -11.09 4.69 -7.36
C LYS A 107 -9.85 5.02 -6.52
N ILE A 108 -10.06 5.54 -5.31
CA ILE A 108 -8.96 5.99 -4.43
C ILE A 108 -8.52 4.92 -3.42
N ARG A 109 -9.33 3.88 -3.18
CA ARG A 109 -9.18 2.91 -2.09
C ARG A 109 -7.76 2.32 -1.96
N TYR A 110 -7.18 1.81 -3.05
CA TYR A 110 -5.85 1.20 -2.98
C TYR A 110 -4.75 2.24 -2.70
N GLN A 111 -4.84 3.43 -3.29
CA GLN A 111 -3.88 4.50 -3.04
C GLN A 111 -3.98 5.03 -1.62
N LEU A 112 -5.19 5.07 -1.06
CA LEU A 112 -5.42 5.46 0.32
C LEU A 112 -4.80 4.43 1.28
N PHE A 113 -4.98 3.13 1.01
CA PHE A 113 -4.32 2.05 1.74
C PHE A 113 -2.79 2.21 1.73
N GLU A 114 -2.20 2.47 0.56
CA GLU A 114 -0.74 2.61 0.42
C GLU A 114 -0.16 3.73 1.30
N VAL A 115 -0.91 4.82 1.50
CA VAL A 115 -0.48 5.94 2.33
C VAL A 115 -0.67 5.67 3.83
N LEU A 116 -1.73 4.93 4.18
CA LEU A 116 -2.07 4.63 5.57
C LEU A 116 -1.29 3.43 6.13
N TYR A 117 -0.84 2.52 5.28
CA TYR A 117 -0.06 1.35 5.68
C TYR A 117 1.31 1.78 6.23
N PRO A 118 1.81 1.17 7.32
CA PRO A 118 1.26 0.02 8.03
C PRO A 118 0.34 0.34 9.22
N ASP A 119 0.31 1.59 9.67
CA ASP A 119 -0.23 1.97 10.98
C ASP A 119 -1.74 2.21 10.96
N PHE A 120 -2.30 2.53 9.80
CA PHE A 120 -3.72 2.87 9.63
C PHE A 120 -4.19 3.90 10.65
N SER A 121 -3.42 4.99 10.78
CA SER A 121 -3.65 6.07 11.75
C SER A 121 -3.38 7.44 11.14
N ILE A 122 -4.03 8.45 11.69
CA ILE A 122 -3.75 9.86 11.44
C ILE A 122 -2.98 10.44 12.62
N SER A 123 -1.76 10.89 12.36
CA SER A 123 -0.83 11.39 13.39
C SER A 123 -1.23 12.76 13.95
N ASP A 124 -1.75 13.63 13.10
CA ASP A 124 -2.01 15.03 13.40
C ASP A 124 -2.95 15.67 12.36
N GLN A 125 -3.38 16.89 12.64
CA GLN A 125 -4.28 17.67 11.79
C GLN A 125 -3.68 17.98 10.40
N ALA A 126 -2.37 18.16 10.29
CA ALA A 126 -1.73 18.45 9.01
C ALA A 126 -1.77 17.20 8.10
N HIS A 127 -1.51 16.03 8.66
CA HIS A 127 -1.66 14.74 7.97
C HIS A 127 -3.12 14.51 7.54
N LEU A 128 -4.10 14.78 8.42
CA LEU A 128 -5.52 14.71 8.06
C LEU A 128 -5.84 15.61 6.86
N THR A 129 -5.43 16.88 6.94
CA THR A 129 -5.69 17.90 5.93
C THR A 129 -5.07 17.52 4.58
N LEU A 130 -3.85 16.97 4.59
CA LEU A 130 -3.17 16.50 3.38
C LEU A 130 -3.93 15.35 2.71
N LEU A 131 -4.36 14.35 3.48
CA LEU A 131 -5.14 13.23 2.96
C LEU A 131 -6.50 13.68 2.45
N PHE A 132 -7.20 14.52 3.21
CA PHE A 132 -8.50 15.05 2.86
C PHE A 132 -8.45 15.82 1.53
N ASN A 133 -7.50 16.76 1.41
CA ASN A 133 -7.33 17.57 0.22
C ASN A 133 -6.97 16.73 -1.02
N LYS A 134 -6.20 15.65 -0.83
CA LYS A 134 -5.78 14.78 -1.91
C LYS A 134 -6.90 13.88 -2.42
N TYR A 135 -7.71 13.33 -1.53
CA TYR A 135 -8.61 12.22 -1.87
C TYR A 135 -10.10 12.57 -1.84
N PHE A 136 -10.52 13.56 -1.06
CA PHE A 136 -11.95 13.82 -0.83
C PHE A 136 -12.39 15.21 -1.26
N LYS A 137 -11.55 16.24 -1.11
CA LYS A 137 -11.90 17.65 -1.33
C LYS A 137 -12.70 17.92 -2.61
N ASN A 138 -12.28 17.35 -3.74
CA ASN A 138 -12.92 17.61 -5.03
C ASN A 138 -14.30 16.95 -5.16
N ASP A 139 -14.57 15.91 -4.38
CA ASP A 139 -15.81 15.14 -4.44
C ASP A 139 -16.82 15.56 -3.38
N ILE A 140 -16.46 16.39 -2.40
CA ILE A 140 -17.34 16.80 -1.28
C ILE A 140 -18.68 17.36 -1.77
N VAL A 141 -18.65 18.33 -2.67
CA VAL A 141 -19.87 18.94 -3.25
C VAL A 141 -20.69 17.89 -4.00
N SER A 142 -20.03 16.99 -4.73
CA SER A 142 -20.70 15.91 -5.46
C SER A 142 -21.34 14.90 -4.52
N PHE A 143 -20.65 14.51 -3.44
CA PHE A 143 -21.22 13.63 -2.43
C PHE A 143 -22.44 14.25 -1.77
N GLU A 144 -22.33 15.50 -1.35
CA GLU A 144 -23.44 16.22 -0.71
C GLU A 144 -24.67 16.30 -1.63
N ASN A 145 -24.50 16.69 -2.89
CA ASN A 145 -25.60 16.82 -3.86
C ASN A 145 -26.20 15.48 -4.32
N ASN A 146 -25.49 14.38 -4.15
CA ASN A 146 -25.97 13.03 -4.47
C ASN A 146 -26.56 12.30 -3.26
N ASN A 147 -26.55 12.93 -2.08
CA ASN A 147 -27.20 12.39 -0.90
C ASN A 147 -28.73 12.45 -1.04
N LYS A 148 -29.41 11.34 -0.78
CA LYS A 148 -30.88 11.25 -0.91
C LYS A 148 -31.61 12.26 -0.03
N ASN A 149 -31.17 12.46 1.21
CA ASN A 149 -31.81 13.39 2.13
C ASN A 149 -31.59 14.83 1.67
N GLN A 150 -30.41 15.18 1.18
CA GLN A 150 -30.16 16.51 0.59
C GLN A 150 -31.11 16.79 -0.58
N GLN A 151 -31.28 15.83 -1.50
CA GLN A 151 -32.14 15.97 -2.67
C GLN A 151 -33.61 16.11 -2.28
N ARG A 152 -34.07 15.30 -1.32
CA ARG A 152 -35.45 15.30 -0.82
C ARG A 152 -35.79 16.56 -0.01
N MET A 153 -34.81 17.10 0.71
CA MET A 153 -34.92 18.36 1.44
C MET A 153 -34.75 19.60 0.53
N GLY A 154 -34.59 19.42 -0.79
CA GLY A 154 -34.46 20.52 -1.74
C GLY A 154 -33.14 21.31 -1.61
N GLY A 155 -32.10 20.68 -1.06
CA GLY A 155 -30.79 21.33 -0.85
C GLY A 155 -30.79 22.44 0.20
N ILE A 156 -31.75 22.41 1.12
CA ILE A 156 -31.86 23.37 2.23
C ILE A 156 -31.05 22.84 3.42
N TYR A 157 -30.32 23.71 4.08
CA TYR A 157 -29.48 23.38 5.23
C TYR A 157 -30.03 24.06 6.48
N ARG A 158 -30.04 23.34 7.60
CA ARG A 158 -30.52 23.88 8.88
C ARG A 158 -29.62 24.99 9.43
N SER A 159 -28.31 24.82 9.29
CA SER A 159 -27.27 25.73 9.76
C SER A 159 -26.08 25.71 8.80
N SER A 160 -25.13 26.64 8.98
CA SER A 160 -23.86 26.65 8.23
C SER A 160 -23.02 25.39 8.44
N THR A 161 -23.14 24.78 9.62
CA THR A 161 -22.46 23.54 10.02
C THR A 161 -23.22 22.28 9.63
N HIS A 162 -24.45 22.39 9.12
CA HIS A 162 -25.21 21.23 8.70
C HIS A 162 -24.58 20.59 7.46
N HIS A 163 -24.52 19.27 7.46
CA HIS A 163 -24.12 18.43 6.34
C HIS A 163 -25.01 17.19 6.28
N TYR A 164 -25.23 16.67 5.08
CA TYR A 164 -26.04 15.48 4.83
C TYR A 164 -25.21 14.20 4.74
N PHE A 165 -23.91 14.31 4.40
CA PHE A 165 -23.07 13.13 4.18
C PHE A 165 -21.70 13.16 4.91
N GLY A 166 -21.40 14.23 5.65
CA GLY A 166 -20.13 14.38 6.37
C GLY A 166 -19.85 13.25 7.37
N GLU A 167 -20.84 12.88 8.18
CA GLU A 167 -20.75 11.80 9.18
C GLU A 167 -20.62 10.43 8.52
N ASP A 168 -21.29 10.20 7.39
CA ASP A 168 -21.19 8.95 6.64
C ASP A 168 -19.78 8.77 6.06
N LEU A 169 -19.21 9.86 5.50
CA LEU A 169 -17.84 9.85 5.01
C LEU A 169 -16.84 9.64 6.15
N LEU A 170 -17.04 10.29 7.29
CA LEU A 170 -16.24 10.09 8.51
C LEU A 170 -16.31 8.62 8.97
N PHE A 171 -17.52 8.07 9.05
CA PHE A 171 -17.77 6.69 9.46
C PHE A 171 -17.06 5.67 8.57
N VAL A 172 -17.01 5.90 7.26
CA VAL A 172 -16.27 5.05 6.34
C VAL A 172 -14.78 5.27 6.44
N PHE A 173 -14.31 6.52 6.35
CA PHE A 173 -12.88 6.81 6.29
C PHE A 173 -12.20 6.55 7.64
N LEU A 174 -12.56 7.30 8.68
CA LEU A 174 -11.94 7.18 10.00
C LEU A 174 -12.33 5.88 10.69
N GLY A 175 -13.53 5.36 10.45
CA GLY A 175 -13.93 4.06 10.98
C GLY A 175 -13.17 2.87 10.38
N SER A 176 -12.51 3.03 9.23
CA SER A 176 -11.65 2.01 8.63
C SER A 176 -10.20 2.08 9.13
N LEU A 177 -9.88 3.06 9.98
CA LEU A 177 -8.59 3.17 10.64
C LEU A 177 -8.57 2.28 11.89
N SER A 178 -7.42 1.65 12.15
CA SER A 178 -7.25 0.76 13.31
C SER A 178 -6.16 1.22 14.27
N GLY A 179 -5.32 2.17 13.86
CA GLY A 179 -4.29 2.75 14.71
C GLY A 179 -4.83 3.87 15.58
N LYS A 180 -3.96 4.36 16.48
CA LYS A 180 -4.28 5.47 17.36
C LYS A 180 -4.25 6.78 16.58
N ASN A 181 -5.41 7.42 16.46
CA ASN A 181 -5.52 8.77 15.93
C ASN A 181 -5.28 9.82 17.03
N TYR A 182 -5.05 11.06 16.62
CA TYR A 182 -5.02 12.19 17.54
C TYR A 182 -6.44 12.57 18.02
N ASP A 183 -6.52 13.27 19.15
CA ASP A 183 -7.74 13.35 19.96
C ASP A 183 -8.93 14.02 19.26
N THR A 184 -8.72 15.05 18.43
CA THR A 184 -9.77 15.85 17.78
C THR A 184 -9.96 15.51 16.30
N VAL A 185 -9.55 14.32 15.87
CA VAL A 185 -9.55 13.90 14.46
C VAL A 185 -10.94 13.94 13.83
N ASN A 186 -11.99 13.65 14.60
CA ASN A 186 -13.36 13.60 14.11
C ASN A 186 -13.88 15.02 13.85
N GLU A 187 -13.70 15.91 14.82
CA GLU A 187 -14.11 17.31 14.73
C GLU A 187 -13.40 18.02 13.58
N ASP A 188 -12.08 17.83 13.47
CA ASP A 188 -11.29 18.42 12.39
C ASP A 188 -11.71 17.87 11.01
N PHE A 189 -12.06 16.59 10.92
CA PHE A 189 -12.55 15.99 9.68
C PHE A 189 -13.88 16.61 9.24
N LEU A 190 -14.84 16.73 10.16
CA LEU A 190 -16.13 17.36 9.86
C LEU A 190 -15.96 18.84 9.53
N GLN A 191 -15.04 19.55 10.18
CA GLN A 191 -14.72 20.92 9.83
C GLN A 191 -14.15 21.03 8.42
N LEU A 192 -13.19 20.17 8.05
CA LEU A 192 -12.67 20.10 6.67
C LEU A 192 -13.79 19.79 5.66
N TYR A 193 -14.73 18.92 6.03
CA TYR A 193 -15.90 18.65 5.20
C TYR A 193 -16.74 19.91 4.97
N ILE A 194 -17.12 20.60 6.05
CA ILE A 194 -17.94 21.82 6.00
C ILE A 194 -17.25 22.94 5.22
N ASP A 195 -15.95 23.13 5.43
CA ASP A 195 -15.14 24.16 4.77
C ASP A 195 -15.04 23.96 3.25
N ASN A 196 -15.25 22.73 2.76
CA ASN A 196 -15.24 22.40 1.34
C ASN A 196 -16.65 22.24 0.75
N LEU A 197 -17.71 22.51 1.52
CA LEU A 197 -19.05 22.67 0.98
C LEU A 197 -19.19 24.03 0.28
N SER A 198 -20.14 24.12 -0.65
CA SER A 198 -20.41 25.40 -1.32
C SER A 198 -20.82 26.49 -0.31
N SER A 199 -20.29 27.70 -0.50
CA SER A 199 -20.69 28.88 0.27
C SER A 199 -22.07 29.41 -0.15
N GLU A 200 -22.58 29.00 -1.32
CA GLU A 200 -23.86 29.41 -1.88
C GLU A 200 -25.04 28.52 -1.42
N ARG A 201 -24.82 27.65 -0.43
CA ARG A 201 -25.86 26.77 0.12
C ARG A 201 -27.00 27.58 0.72
N LEU A 202 -28.24 27.13 0.50
CA LEU A 202 -29.42 27.73 1.11
C LEU A 202 -29.52 27.32 2.58
N VAL A 203 -28.99 28.15 3.48
CA VAL A 203 -29.08 27.96 4.93
C VAL A 203 -30.29 28.72 5.46
N ASN A 204 -31.32 27.99 5.88
CA ASN A 204 -32.51 28.59 6.50
C ASN A 204 -33.15 27.57 7.45
N ALA A 205 -33.02 27.80 8.75
CA ALA A 205 -33.52 26.88 9.78
C ALA A 205 -35.04 26.71 9.75
N GLU A 206 -35.80 27.79 9.53
CA GLU A 206 -37.26 27.75 9.50
C GLU A 206 -37.76 26.97 8.28
N THR A 207 -37.24 27.29 7.10
CA THR A 207 -37.58 26.56 5.87
C THR A 207 -37.15 25.11 5.96
N TYR A 208 -35.99 24.82 6.55
CA TYR A 208 -35.53 23.46 6.80
C TYR A 208 -36.54 22.69 7.66
N LEU A 209 -37.00 23.26 8.78
CA LEU A 209 -38.00 22.61 9.65
C LEU A 209 -39.32 22.37 8.91
N ILE A 210 -39.79 23.33 8.11
CA ILE A 210 -41.01 23.17 7.30
C ILE A 210 -40.86 22.02 6.29
N VAL A 211 -39.72 21.94 5.60
CA VAL A 211 -39.47 20.86 4.63
C VAL A 211 -39.27 19.52 5.33
N GLN A 212 -38.61 19.52 6.48
CA GLN A 212 -38.42 18.35 7.33
C GLN A 212 -39.76 17.78 7.82
N GLU A 213 -40.67 18.62 8.33
CA GLU A 213 -42.02 18.22 8.73
C GLU A 213 -42.83 17.65 7.55
N ARG A 214 -42.69 18.23 6.36
CA ARG A 214 -43.34 17.68 5.15
C ARG A 214 -42.74 16.34 4.73
N TYR A 215 -41.45 16.17 4.95
CA TYR A 215 -40.71 14.98 4.56
C TYR A 215 -40.98 13.79 5.50
N PHE A 216 -40.99 14.02 6.82
CA PHE A 216 -41.25 13.00 7.83
C PHE A 216 -42.75 12.87 8.21
N GLY A 217 -43.62 13.72 7.66
CA GLY A 217 -45.07 13.75 7.92
C GLY A 217 -45.44 14.64 9.10
N ARG A 218 -46.65 15.20 9.27
CA ARG A 218 -47.99 14.59 9.05
C ARG A 218 -48.03 13.05 9.25
N GLU A 219 -47.18 12.55 10.13
CA GLU A 219 -47.35 11.27 10.82
C GLU A 219 -47.28 11.53 12.34
N PHE A 220 -48.18 12.40 12.81
CA PHE A 220 -48.67 12.42 14.19
C PHE A 220 -50.16 12.78 14.15
#